data_AF-A0A6N4SU54-F1
#
_entry.id   AF-A0A6N4SU54-F1
#
_cell.length_a   1.000
_cell.length_b   1.000
_cell.length_c   1.000
_cell.angle_alpha   90.00
_cell.angle_beta   90.00
_cell.angle_gamma   90.00
#
_symmetry.space_group_name_H-M   'P 1'
#
loop_
_entity.id
_entity.type
_entity.pdbx_description
1 polymer ?
#
loop_
_entity_poly.entity_id
_entity_poly.type
_entity_poly.pdbx_seq_one_letter_code
_entity_poly.pdbx_strand_id
1 'polypeptide(L)'
;MTYELLSNRTFELSNRIMDLYGVLLKNNEMELSARLLKYGLSIRKHAETAWASTTHMDFTEAISTASEMSVQTRYWLKLIQMKHPLSTECDTCVELLNNVINMLNYIISHNEQYHFQLQYQSN
;
A
#
# COMPACT_ATOMS: atom_id res chain seq x y z
N MET A 1 13.04 -5.39 -11.85
CA MET A 1 13.21 -6.15 -10.59
C MET A 1 12.42 -5.55 -9.42
N THR A 2 12.33 -4.22 -9.27
CA THR A 2 11.58 -3.57 -8.19
C THR A 2 10.05 -3.67 -8.31
N TYR A 3 9.50 -3.59 -9.52
CA TYR A 3 8.05 -3.61 -9.72
C TYR A 3 7.41 -4.98 -9.42
N GLU A 4 7.97 -6.06 -9.97
CA GLU A 4 7.50 -7.43 -9.71
C GLU A 4 7.48 -7.75 -8.22
N LEU A 5 8.48 -7.27 -7.47
CA LEU A 5 8.52 -7.39 -6.02
C LEU A 5 7.39 -6.60 -5.33
N LEU A 6 7.13 -5.35 -5.76
CA LEU A 6 6.03 -4.55 -5.23
C LEU A 6 4.66 -5.18 -5.53
N SER A 7 4.43 -5.65 -6.75
CA SER A 7 3.19 -6.32 -7.15
C SER A 7 2.94 -7.58 -6.29
N ASN A 8 3.96 -8.44 -6.13
CA ASN A 8 3.86 -9.62 -5.27
C ASN A 8 3.55 -9.26 -3.81
N ARG A 9 4.16 -8.22 -3.26
CA ARG A 9 3.96 -7.79 -1.86
C ARG A 9 2.60 -7.14 -1.64
N THR A 10 2.13 -6.35 -2.59
CA THR A 10 0.77 -5.78 -2.53
C THR A 10 -0.31 -6.82 -2.76
N PHE A 11 -0.04 -7.87 -3.55
CA PHE A 11 -0.90 -9.06 -3.66
C PHE A 11 -1.00 -9.79 -2.32
N GLU A 12 0.13 -10.08 -1.70
CA GLU A 12 0.22 -10.76 -0.40
C GLU A 12 -0.51 -9.96 0.69
N LEU A 13 -0.27 -8.64 0.77
CA LEU A 13 -0.96 -7.74 1.68
C LEU A 13 -2.48 -7.74 1.44
N SER A 14 -2.93 -7.71 0.18
CA SER A 14 -4.36 -7.75 -0.17
C SER A 14 -5.04 -9.00 0.38
N ASN A 15 -4.40 -10.16 0.25
CA ASN A 15 -4.93 -11.41 0.80
C ASN A 15 -5.05 -11.37 2.31
N ARG A 16 -4.00 -10.91 3.02
CA ARG A 16 -4.04 -10.79 4.48
C ARG A 16 -5.08 -9.81 4.98
N ILE A 17 -5.31 -8.72 4.24
CA ILE A 17 -6.38 -7.77 4.54
C ILE A 17 -7.77 -8.40 4.35
N MET A 18 -7.97 -9.22 3.32
CA MET A 18 -9.22 -9.96 3.13
C MET A 18 -9.46 -10.98 4.26
N ASP A 19 -8.41 -11.68 4.71
CA ASP A 19 -8.50 -12.60 5.84
C ASP A 19 -8.90 -11.85 7.12
N LEU A 20 -8.20 -10.75 7.45
CA LEU A 20 -8.50 -9.91 8.61
C LEU A 20 -9.89 -9.28 8.53
N TYR A 21 -10.32 -8.87 7.34
CA TYR A 21 -11.68 -8.40 7.09
C TYR A 21 -12.72 -9.47 7.49
N GLY A 22 -12.52 -10.73 7.09
CA GLY A 22 -13.39 -11.84 7.48
C GLY A 22 -13.43 -12.08 8.99
N VAL A 23 -12.30 -11.93 9.69
CA VAL A 23 -12.23 -12.01 11.15
C VAL A 23 -13.00 -10.87 11.81
N LEU A 24 -12.84 -9.64 11.34
CA LEU A 24 -13.53 -8.47 11.89
C LEU A 24 -15.06 -8.55 11.69
N LEU A 25 -15.52 -9.06 10.55
CA LEU A 25 -16.95 -9.31 10.33
C LEU A 25 -17.54 -10.27 11.36
N LYS A 26 -16.84 -11.36 11.70
CA LYS A 26 -17.27 -12.32 12.72
C LYS A 26 -17.34 -11.69 14.12
N ASN A 27 -16.58 -10.62 14.35
CA ASN A 27 -16.58 -9.84 15.59
C ASN A 27 -17.56 -8.64 15.56
N ASN A 28 -18.44 -8.56 14.56
CA ASN A 28 -19.41 -7.47 14.37
C ASN A 28 -18.79 -6.08 14.10
N GLU A 29 -17.55 -6.03 13.63
CA GLU A 29 -16.83 -4.78 13.33
C GLU A 29 -17.04 -4.33 11.87
N MET A 30 -18.29 -4.09 11.49
CA MET A 30 -18.66 -3.80 10.09
C MET A 30 -17.99 -2.53 9.55
N GLU A 31 -17.94 -1.46 10.33
CA GLU A 31 -17.40 -0.18 9.85
C GLU A 31 -15.87 -0.20 9.75
N LEU A 32 -15.18 -0.76 10.75
CA LEU A 32 -13.72 -0.90 10.72
C LEU A 32 -13.27 -1.85 9.62
N SER A 33 -13.95 -2.98 9.47
CA SER A 33 -13.64 -3.97 8.43
C SER A 33 -13.82 -3.38 7.04
N ALA A 34 -14.92 -2.67 6.76
CA ALA A 34 -15.16 -2.03 5.48
C ALA A 34 -14.11 -0.96 5.14
N ARG A 35 -13.72 -0.13 6.12
CA ARG A 35 -12.68 0.88 5.92
C ARG A 35 -11.31 0.26 5.66
N LEU A 36 -10.92 -0.75 6.46
CA LEU A 36 -9.68 -1.49 6.25
C LEU A 36 -9.64 -2.09 4.83
N LEU A 37 -10.70 -2.80 4.42
CA LEU A 37 -10.76 -3.43 3.11
C LEU A 37 -10.63 -2.40 1.98
N LYS A 38 -11.37 -1.28 2.07
CA LYS A 38 -11.33 -0.21 1.07
C LYS A 38 -9.90 0.33 0.88
N TYR A 39 -9.26 0.76 1.96
CA TYR A 39 -7.94 1.38 1.86
C TYR A 39 -6.85 0.36 1.54
N GLY A 40 -6.92 -0.81 2.16
CA GLY A 40 -5.97 -1.90 1.95
C GLY A 40 -5.90 -2.39 0.50
N LEU A 41 -7.05 -2.66 -0.12
CA LEU A 41 -7.10 -3.10 -1.51
C LEU A 41 -6.77 -1.97 -2.50
N SER A 42 -7.01 -0.71 -2.12
CA SER A 42 -6.67 0.44 -2.96
C SER A 42 -5.16 0.59 -3.16
N ILE A 43 -4.32 0.17 -2.21
CA ILE A 43 -2.85 0.19 -2.37
C ILE A 43 -2.45 -0.58 -3.63
N ARG A 44 -2.92 -1.83 -3.76
CA ARG A 44 -2.61 -2.67 -4.92
C ARG A 44 -3.19 -2.08 -6.21
N LYS A 45 -4.45 -1.65 -6.18
CA LYS A 45 -5.10 -1.02 -7.34
C LYS A 45 -4.24 0.11 -7.91
N HIS A 46 -3.75 1.00 -7.04
CA HIS A 46 -2.93 2.13 -7.47
C HIS A 46 -1.50 1.72 -7.87
N ALA A 47 -0.90 0.72 -7.22
CA ALA A 47 0.38 0.15 -7.66
C ALA A 47 0.31 -0.43 -9.09
N GLU A 48 -0.76 -1.18 -9.42
CA GLU A 48 -1.00 -1.71 -10.77
C GLU A 48 -1.32 -0.60 -11.78
N THR A 49 -2.02 0.45 -11.34
CA THR A 49 -2.29 1.64 -12.18
C THR A 49 -1.00 2.36 -12.53
N ALA A 50 -0.08 2.52 -11.57
CA ALA A 50 1.22 3.12 -11.83
C ALA A 50 1.99 2.31 -12.89
N TRP A 51 1.93 0.99 -12.86
CA TRP A 51 2.60 0.16 -13.84
C TRP A 51 1.98 0.19 -15.23
N ALA A 52 0.65 0.25 -15.29
CA ALA A 52 -0.07 0.38 -16.56
C ALA A 52 0.01 1.80 -17.15
N SER A 53 0.55 2.77 -16.40
CA SER A 53 0.64 4.15 -16.85
C SER A 53 1.59 4.31 -18.05
N THR A 54 1.22 5.18 -18.96
CA THR A 54 2.01 5.50 -20.17
C THR A 54 2.71 6.85 -20.06
N THR A 55 2.34 7.66 -19.07
CA THR A 55 2.95 8.96 -18.80
C THR A 55 3.58 8.99 -17.42
N HIS A 56 4.62 9.80 -17.28
CA HIS A 56 5.28 10.00 -15.99
C HIS A 56 4.35 10.67 -14.96
N MET A 57 3.46 11.56 -15.41
CA MET A 57 2.51 12.23 -14.52
C MET A 57 1.55 11.22 -13.89
N ASP A 58 0.95 10.36 -14.71
CA ASP A 58 0.02 9.30 -14.26
C ASP A 58 0.73 8.30 -13.35
N PHE A 59 1.99 7.94 -13.68
CA PHE A 59 2.82 7.09 -12.84
C PHE A 59 2.96 7.67 -11.42
N THR A 60 3.40 8.93 -11.33
CA THR A 60 3.68 9.60 -10.05
C THR A 60 2.41 9.83 -9.24
N GLU A 61 1.31 10.19 -9.88
CA GLU A 61 0.01 10.33 -9.20
C GLU A 61 -0.46 9.00 -8.61
N ALA A 62 -0.35 7.91 -9.37
CA ALA A 62 -0.74 6.59 -8.92
C ALA A 62 0.14 6.08 -7.76
N ILE A 63 1.47 6.27 -7.83
CA ILE A 63 2.38 5.92 -6.72
C ILE A 63 2.11 6.77 -5.47
N SER A 64 1.87 8.07 -5.63
CA SER A 64 1.52 8.98 -4.52
C SER A 64 0.23 8.53 -3.85
N THR A 65 -0.79 8.20 -4.64
CA THR A 65 -2.06 7.69 -4.13
C THR A 65 -1.87 6.35 -3.40
N ALA A 66 -1.05 5.43 -3.93
CA ALA A 66 -0.72 4.18 -3.23
C ALA A 66 -0.05 4.42 -1.87
N SER A 67 0.81 5.44 -1.77
CA SER A 67 1.45 5.86 -0.52
C SER A 67 0.44 6.40 0.48
N GLU A 68 -0.47 7.30 0.04
CA GLU A 68 -1.56 7.81 0.87
C GLU A 68 -2.47 6.69 1.39
N MET A 69 -2.85 5.74 0.52
CA MET A 69 -3.66 4.57 0.92
C MET A 69 -2.92 3.68 1.93
N SER A 70 -1.60 3.61 1.85
CA SER A 70 -0.78 2.88 2.83
C SER A 70 -0.80 3.56 4.21
N VAL A 71 -0.78 4.89 4.25
CA VAL A 71 -0.95 5.66 5.51
C VAL A 71 -2.34 5.43 6.11
N GLN A 72 -3.40 5.51 5.28
CA GLN A 72 -4.76 5.24 5.73
C GLN A 72 -4.91 3.80 6.27
N THR A 73 -4.35 2.82 5.56
CA THR A 73 -4.39 1.41 5.99
C THR A 73 -3.68 1.22 7.32
N ARG A 74 -2.51 1.87 7.52
CA ARG A 74 -1.78 1.83 8.80
C ARG A 74 -2.62 2.39 9.95
N TYR A 75 -3.35 3.47 9.71
CA TYR A 75 -4.23 4.05 10.71
C TYR A 75 -5.32 3.06 11.16
N TRP A 76 -6.00 2.40 10.22
CA TRP A 76 -7.04 1.43 10.55
C TRP A 76 -6.49 0.19 11.25
N LEU A 77 -5.35 -0.34 10.82
CA LEU A 77 -4.68 -1.47 11.50
C LEU A 77 -4.36 -1.13 12.96
N LYS A 78 -3.87 0.08 13.25
CA LYS A 78 -3.61 0.53 14.63
C LYS A 78 -4.89 0.58 15.47
N LEU A 79 -5.99 1.12 14.93
CA LEU A 79 -7.27 1.14 15.64
C LEU A 79 -7.78 -0.27 15.94
N ILE A 80 -7.59 -1.20 15.01
CA ILE A 80 -7.95 -2.61 15.19
C ILE A 80 -7.11 -3.25 16.30
N GLN A 81 -5.78 -3.04 16.31
CA GLN A 81 -4.90 -3.55 17.37
C GLN A 81 -5.28 -3.02 18.76
N MET A 82 -5.74 -1.77 18.85
CA MET A 82 -6.17 -1.18 20.12
C MET A 82 -7.50 -1.75 20.62
N LYS A 83 -8.39 -2.16 19.71
CA LYS A 83 -9.73 -2.64 20.02
C LYS A 83 -9.81 -4.15 20.20
N HIS A 84 -8.98 -4.91 19.51
CA HIS A 84 -9.02 -6.36 19.51
C HIS A 84 -7.65 -6.96 19.80
N PRO A 85 -7.57 -8.03 20.61
CA PRO A 85 -6.35 -8.80 20.81
C PRO A 85 -6.05 -9.71 19.60
N LEU A 86 -6.29 -9.24 18.38
CA LEU A 86 -6.05 -9.97 17.12
C LEU A 86 -4.56 -9.86 16.70
N SER A 87 -3.65 -10.18 17.62
CA SER A 87 -2.24 -9.85 17.44
C SER A 87 -1.66 -10.48 16.18
N THR A 88 -1.85 -11.78 15.95
CA THR A 88 -1.13 -12.49 14.87
C THR A 88 -1.49 -12.03 13.45
N GLU A 89 -2.77 -11.93 13.12
CA GLU A 89 -3.23 -11.55 11.77
C GLU A 89 -2.99 -10.07 11.50
N CYS A 90 -3.22 -9.21 12.50
CA CYS A 90 -3.01 -7.78 12.36
C CYS A 90 -1.52 -7.45 12.27
N ASP A 91 -0.68 -8.07 13.08
CA ASP A 91 0.77 -7.86 13.06
C ASP A 91 1.37 -8.28 11.72
N THR A 92 0.91 -9.39 11.14
CA THR A 92 1.29 -9.82 9.78
C THR A 92 0.92 -8.76 8.74
N CYS A 93 -0.29 -8.19 8.82
CA CYS A 93 -0.70 -7.10 7.92
C CYS A 93 0.19 -5.86 8.09
N VAL A 94 0.56 -5.51 9.32
CA VAL A 94 1.43 -4.36 9.62
C VAL A 94 2.83 -4.56 9.06
N GLU A 95 3.41 -5.76 9.19
CA GLU A 95 4.73 -6.08 8.63
C GLU A 95 4.73 -5.97 7.11
N LEU A 96 3.76 -6.59 6.44
CA LEU A 96 3.61 -6.50 4.98
C LEU A 96 3.40 -5.06 4.52
N LEU A 97 2.59 -4.29 5.23
CA LEU A 97 2.37 -2.88 4.93
C LEU A 97 3.65 -2.05 5.07
N ASN A 98 4.47 -2.29 6.09
CA ASN A 98 5.77 -1.63 6.26
C ASN A 98 6.69 -1.93 5.07
N ASN A 99 6.73 -3.20 4.62
CA ASN A 99 7.51 -3.59 3.45
C ASN A 99 7.04 -2.86 2.19
N VAL A 100 5.72 -2.78 1.95
CA VAL A 100 5.15 -2.03 0.83
C VAL A 100 5.50 -0.54 0.91
N ILE A 101 5.38 0.10 2.07
CA ILE A 101 5.71 1.52 2.26
C ILE A 101 7.19 1.78 1.95
N ASN A 102 8.09 0.91 2.40
CA ASN A 102 9.51 1.05 2.10
C ASN A 102 9.79 0.95 0.59
N MET A 103 9.10 0.06 -0.12
CA MET A 103 9.23 -0.05 -1.58
C MET A 103 8.67 1.17 -2.31
N LEU A 104 7.50 1.68 -1.88
CA LEU A 104 6.92 2.90 -2.44
C LEU A 104 7.87 4.11 -2.24
N ASN A 105 8.43 4.28 -1.04
CA ASN A 105 9.40 5.35 -0.76
C ASN A 105 10.68 5.21 -1.58
N TYR A 106 11.17 3.99 -1.77
CA TYR A 106 12.30 3.73 -2.65
C TYR A 106 11.98 4.14 -4.10
N ILE A 107 10.80 3.77 -4.61
CA ILE A 107 10.38 4.14 -5.97
C ILE A 107 10.27 5.66 -6.11
N ILE A 108 9.64 6.36 -5.16
CA ILE A 108 9.48 7.82 -5.18
C ILE A 108 10.86 8.50 -5.23
N SER A 109 11.75 8.16 -4.29
CA SER A 109 13.09 8.77 -4.21
C SER A 109 13.97 8.50 -5.44
N HIS A 110 13.82 7.34 -6.08
CA HIS A 110 14.62 7.00 -7.25
C HIS A 110 13.98 7.48 -8.57
N ASN A 111 12.67 7.72 -8.62
CA ASN A 111 12.04 8.39 -9.76
C ASN A 111 12.40 9.87 -9.81
N GLU A 112 12.47 10.55 -8.64
CA GLU A 112 12.91 11.95 -8.57
C GLU A 112 14.37 12.13 -9.03
N GLN A 113 15.23 11.13 -8.81
CA GLN A 113 16.63 11.16 -9.26
C GLN A 113 16.80 11.12 -10.78
N TYR A 114 15.92 10.42 -11.53
CA TYR A 114 15.98 10.40 -12.99
C TYR A 114 15.68 11.78 -13.61
N HIS A 115 14.85 12.60 -12.96
CA HIS A 115 14.57 13.97 -13.39
C HIS A 115 15.74 14.93 -13.15
N PHE A 116 16.43 14.81 -12.01
CA PHE A 116 17.63 15.61 -11.75
C PHE A 116 18.74 15.33 -12.78
N GLN A 117 18.90 14.09 -13.26
CA GLN A 117 19.93 13.78 -14.25
C GLN A 117 19.59 14.29 -15.66
N LEU A 118 18.32 14.25 -16.07
CA LEU A 118 17.90 14.75 -17.39
C LEU A 118 17.91 16.29 -17.49
N GLN A 119 17.62 17.00 -16.39
CA GLN A 119 17.73 18.46 -16.35
C GLN A 119 19.18 18.97 -16.43
N TYR A 120 20.16 18.21 -15.94
CA TYR A 120 21.58 18.58 -15.99
C TYR A 120 22.33 18.08 -17.23
N GLN A 121 21.74 17.17 -18.03
CA GLN A 121 22.29 16.74 -19.33
C GLN A 121 21.77 17.57 -20.52
N SER A 122 20.85 18.50 -20.28
CA SER A 122 20.25 19.37 -21.30
C SER A 122 20.92 20.75 -21.41
N ASN A 123 22.09 20.94 -20.77
CA ASN A 123 22.90 22.16 -20.84
C ASN A 123 24.30 21.86 -21.41
#